data_AF-A0A257M2Z6-F1
#
_entry.id   AF-A0A257M2Z6-F1
#
_cell.length_a   1.000
_cell.length_b   1.000
_cell.length_c   1.000
_cell.angle_alpha   90.00
_cell.angle_beta   90.00
_cell.angle_gamma   90.00
#
_symmetry.space_group_name_H-M   'P 1'
#
loop_
_entity.id
_entity.type
_entity.pdbx_description
1 polymer ?
#
loop_
_entity_poly.entity_id
_entity_poly.type
_entity_poly.pdbx_seq_one_letter_code
_entity_poly.pdbx_strand_id
1 'polypeptide(L)'
;MTDSTQGGRIWWIVVRPALTSGGLRMSKSGVIEEADAGELPNGQLGGRLAGLSLMQQVVILAMWPLLEQVLAFFVGLTDLFISGRMAEGAERVAILDAMGLGGYVGWFFNILQGAVATGVMALVARATGARDHALANRGLGQGVWLGILAGLISFGVLYAGIPLLIEKIGLTPEAGVQATKFLKVLAFSGPFSGAMFAVNAALRGAGDTRTPFLSMVVVNVVNMIVSSLLVFGPAPFGGGARAVSRLC
;
A
#
# COMPACT_ATOMS: atom_id res chain seq x y z
N MET A 1 -2.09 12.33 39.85
CA MET A 1 -1.60 11.17 39.08
C MET A 1 -2.12 11.34 37.66
N THR A 2 -1.20 11.23 36.72
CA THR A 2 -1.21 11.87 35.39
C THR A 2 -2.14 11.21 34.38
N ASP A 3 -2.89 12.07 33.69
CA ASP A 3 -3.60 11.85 32.45
C ASP A 3 -2.61 11.48 31.32
N SER A 4 -2.79 10.32 30.68
CA SER A 4 -1.95 9.86 29.58
C SER A 4 -2.65 8.87 28.63
N THR A 5 -3.82 9.22 28.09
CA THR A 5 -4.38 8.50 26.92
C THR A 5 -5.01 9.47 25.91
N GLN A 6 -4.16 10.28 25.26
CA GLN A 6 -4.48 11.12 24.09
C GLN A 6 -3.80 10.62 22.79
N GLY A 7 -3.43 9.34 22.70
CA GLY A 7 -2.82 8.77 21.50
C GLY A 7 -3.67 7.64 20.89
N GLY A 8 -4.28 7.87 19.73
CA GLY A 8 -4.92 6.79 18.97
C GLY A 8 -6.24 7.11 18.27
N ARG A 9 -6.44 8.34 17.75
CA ARG A 9 -7.68 8.71 17.04
C ARG A 9 -7.79 8.17 15.60
N ILE A 10 -6.78 7.47 15.07
CA ILE A 10 -6.75 6.99 13.68
C ILE A 10 -7.36 5.59 13.52
N TRP A 11 -7.36 4.76 14.58
CA TRP A 11 -7.86 3.38 14.53
C TRP A 11 -9.39 3.24 14.53
N TRP A 12 -10.13 4.34 14.73
CA TRP A 12 -11.59 4.34 14.86
C TRP A 12 -12.39 4.19 13.56
N ILE A 13 -11.73 4.15 12.39
CA ILE A 13 -12.41 4.08 11.09
C ILE A 13 -12.64 2.62 10.64
N VAL A 14 -11.81 1.67 11.09
CA VAL A 14 -11.82 0.30 10.53
C VAL A 14 -12.75 -0.65 11.29
N VAL A 15 -13.08 -0.38 12.56
CA VAL A 15 -13.97 -1.26 13.34
C VAL A 15 -14.82 -0.41 14.29
N ARG A 16 -16.02 0.01 13.85
CA ARG A 16 -17.10 0.26 14.82
C ARG A 16 -17.84 -1.06 15.02
N PRO A 17 -17.80 -1.66 16.22
CA PRO A 17 -18.83 -2.61 16.57
C PRO A 17 -20.16 -1.85 16.58
N ALA A 18 -21.19 -2.44 15.98
CA ALA A 18 -22.57 -2.05 16.27
C ALA A 18 -22.87 -2.48 17.72
N LEU A 19 -22.33 -1.76 18.69
CA LEU A 19 -22.87 -1.75 20.05
C LEU A 19 -24.16 -0.94 19.96
N THR A 20 -25.24 -1.56 19.51
CA THR A 20 -26.54 -1.24 20.07
C THR A 20 -26.43 -1.59 21.55
N SER A 21 -26.47 -0.56 22.39
CA SER A 21 -26.69 -0.68 23.82
C SER A 21 -28.05 -1.34 24.06
N GLY A 22 -28.11 -2.66 23.91
CA GLY A 22 -29.23 -3.50 24.28
C GLY A 22 -29.14 -3.80 25.77
N GLY A 23 -29.65 -2.89 26.59
CA GLY A 23 -29.88 -3.18 27.99
C GLY A 23 -30.79 -4.39 28.11
N LEU A 24 -30.39 -5.37 28.94
CA LEU A 24 -31.26 -6.45 29.38
C LEU A 24 -32.51 -5.84 30.01
N ARG A 25 -33.64 -5.86 29.28
CA ARG A 25 -34.96 -5.56 29.84
C ARG A 25 -35.53 -6.85 30.41
N MET A 26 -35.50 -6.98 31.73
CA MET A 26 -36.27 -7.98 32.46
C MET A 26 -37.76 -7.68 32.29
N SER A 27 -38.48 -8.52 31.53
CA SER A 27 -39.94 -8.57 31.56
C SER A 27 -40.41 -9.30 32.82
N LYS A 28 -41.47 -8.78 33.46
CA LYS A 28 -41.99 -9.25 34.77
C LYS A 28 -42.62 -10.66 34.76
N SER A 29 -42.41 -11.48 33.74
CA SER A 29 -43.07 -12.79 33.62
C SER A 29 -42.13 -14.00 33.55
N GLY A 30 -40.84 -13.88 33.88
CA GLY A 30 -39.97 -15.06 34.10
C GLY A 30 -39.77 -15.98 32.88
N VAL A 31 -40.06 -15.50 31.68
CA VAL A 31 -39.77 -16.20 30.42
C VAL A 31 -38.51 -15.59 29.83
N ILE A 32 -37.46 -16.40 29.67
CA ILE A 32 -36.31 -16.04 28.84
C ILE A 32 -36.83 -16.11 27.40
N GLU A 33 -37.18 -14.96 26.83
CA GLU A 33 -37.45 -14.84 25.41
C GLU A 33 -36.09 -14.95 24.71
N GLU A 34 -35.79 -16.13 24.14
CA GLU A 34 -34.69 -16.26 23.18
C GLU A 34 -34.99 -15.27 22.06
N ALA A 35 -34.18 -14.22 21.98
CA ALA A 35 -34.21 -13.29 20.86
C ALA A 35 -33.91 -14.11 19.62
N ASP A 36 -34.96 -14.37 18.85
CA ASP A 36 -34.93 -15.00 17.54
C ASP A 36 -33.78 -14.36 16.75
N ALA A 37 -32.73 -15.14 16.53
CA ALA A 37 -31.61 -14.76 15.69
C ALA A 37 -32.13 -14.80 14.26
N GLY A 38 -32.95 -13.80 13.91
CA GLY A 38 -33.67 -13.74 12.66
C GLY A 38 -32.72 -14.03 11.51
N GLU A 39 -32.93 -15.16 10.86
CA GLU A 39 -32.38 -15.46 9.55
C GLU A 39 -32.82 -14.31 8.63
N LEU A 40 -31.87 -13.46 8.23
CA LEU A 40 -32.13 -12.37 7.31
C LEU A 40 -32.65 -12.96 6.00
N PRO A 41 -33.90 -12.68 5.59
CA PRO A 41 -34.43 -13.19 4.34
C PRO A 41 -33.66 -12.55 3.19
N ASN A 42 -33.18 -13.38 2.27
CA ASN A 42 -32.52 -13.02 1.01
C ASN A 42 -31.18 -12.31 1.13
N GLY A 43 -30.05 -13.06 1.18
CA GLY A 43 -28.75 -12.68 0.57
C GLY A 43 -28.23 -11.24 0.76
N GLN A 44 -28.74 -10.51 1.75
CA GLN A 44 -28.52 -9.09 1.91
C GLN A 44 -27.30 -8.93 2.79
N LEU A 45 -26.20 -8.49 2.16
CA LEU A 45 -25.01 -8.04 2.85
C LEU A 45 -25.40 -6.87 3.77
N GLY A 46 -25.43 -7.13 5.08
CA GLY A 46 -25.70 -6.08 6.07
C GLY A 46 -24.60 -5.01 6.07
N GLY A 47 -24.98 -3.73 6.17
CA GLY A 47 -24.03 -2.60 6.26
C GLY A 47 -24.39 -1.38 5.39
N ARG A 48 -23.42 -0.51 5.11
CA ARG A 48 -23.55 0.75 4.32
C ARG A 48 -23.99 0.55 2.85
N LEU A 49 -24.22 -0.69 2.43
CA LEU A 49 -24.57 -1.09 1.06
C LEU A 49 -25.92 -1.83 1.00
N ALA A 50 -26.65 -1.93 2.12
CA ALA A 50 -27.96 -2.55 2.17
C ALA A 50 -28.94 -1.81 1.24
N GLY A 51 -29.58 -2.56 0.33
CA GLY A 51 -30.58 -2.04 -0.63
C GLY A 51 -30.06 -1.71 -2.04
N LEU A 52 -28.75 -1.80 -2.30
CA LEU A 52 -28.17 -1.62 -3.65
C LEU A 52 -28.07 -2.95 -4.40
N SER A 53 -28.16 -2.91 -5.74
CA SER A 53 -27.95 -4.12 -6.57
C SER A 53 -26.50 -4.62 -6.46
N LEU A 54 -26.28 -5.92 -6.64
CA LEU A 54 -24.93 -6.51 -6.55
C LEU A 54 -23.92 -5.80 -7.45
N MET A 55 -24.31 -5.43 -8.67
CA MET A 55 -23.45 -4.70 -9.61
C MET A 55 -23.07 -3.31 -9.10
N GLN A 56 -24.00 -2.59 -8.46
CA GLN A 56 -23.71 -1.28 -7.87
C GLN A 56 -22.73 -1.40 -6.71
N GLN A 57 -22.87 -2.45 -5.89
CA GLN A 57 -21.94 -2.70 -4.77
C GLN A 57 -20.52 -2.98 -5.28
N VAL A 58 -20.39 -3.82 -6.30
CA VAL A 58 -19.09 -4.13 -6.94
C VAL A 58 -18.45 -2.85 -7.50
N VAL A 59 -19.21 -2.03 -8.24
CA VAL A 59 -18.70 -0.77 -8.81
C VAL A 59 -18.26 0.21 -7.73
N ILE A 60 -19.03 0.38 -6.66
CA ILE A 60 -18.69 1.30 -5.56
C ILE A 60 -17.42 0.84 -4.84
N LEU A 61 -17.24 -0.47 -4.64
CA LEU A 61 -16.05 -1.02 -4.00
C LEU A 61 -14.82 -0.95 -4.91
N ALA A 62 -14.99 -1.20 -6.21
CA ALA A 62 -13.91 -1.18 -7.21
C ALA A 62 -13.48 0.23 -7.64
N MET A 63 -14.35 1.24 -7.49
CA MET A 63 -14.03 2.63 -7.82
C MET A 63 -12.78 3.12 -7.06
N TRP A 64 -12.66 2.80 -5.77
CA TRP A 64 -11.55 3.30 -4.95
C TRP A 64 -10.20 2.70 -5.34
N PRO A 65 -10.04 1.37 -5.50
CA PRO A 65 -8.81 0.79 -6.02
C PRO A 65 -8.45 1.29 -7.43
N LEU A 66 -9.43 1.55 -8.30
CA LEU A 66 -9.16 2.13 -9.62
C LEU A 66 -8.54 3.53 -9.49
N LEU A 67 -9.10 4.39 -8.63
CA LEU A 67 -8.54 5.71 -8.36
C LEU A 67 -7.17 5.63 -7.68
N GLU A 68 -6.96 4.66 -6.79
CA GLU A 68 -5.65 4.37 -6.17
C GLU A 68 -4.60 4.05 -7.24
N GLN A 69 -4.93 3.23 -8.25
CA GLN A 69 -4.02 2.89 -9.35
C GLN A 69 -3.71 4.08 -10.26
N VAL A 70 -4.69 4.97 -10.48
CA VAL A 70 -4.45 6.24 -11.20
C VAL A 70 -3.45 7.10 -10.43
N LEU A 71 -3.61 7.25 -9.12
CA LEU A 71 -2.65 8.00 -8.29
C LEU A 71 -1.25 7.36 -8.26
N ALA A 72 -1.18 6.03 -8.24
CA ALA A 72 0.09 5.32 -8.33
C ALA A 72 0.82 5.59 -9.66
N PHE A 73 0.07 5.66 -10.77
CA PHE A 73 0.62 6.08 -12.06
C PHE A 73 1.16 7.52 -12.01
N PHE A 74 0.47 8.44 -11.33
CA PHE A 74 0.95 9.82 -11.16
C PHE A 74 2.26 9.91 -10.37
N VAL A 75 2.50 9.02 -9.40
CA VAL A 75 3.79 8.95 -8.69
C VAL A 75 4.91 8.63 -9.69
N GLY A 76 4.74 7.55 -10.47
CA GLY A 76 5.73 7.16 -11.47
C GLY A 76 5.95 8.24 -12.53
N LEU A 77 4.89 8.92 -12.97
CA LEU A 77 4.97 10.03 -13.92
C LEU A 77 5.72 11.24 -13.32
N THR A 78 5.45 11.56 -12.05
CA THR A 78 6.11 12.68 -11.35
C THR A 78 7.60 12.40 -11.18
N ASP A 79 7.96 11.20 -10.73
CA ASP A 79 9.35 10.79 -10.56
C ASP A 79 10.11 10.83 -11.89
N LEU A 80 9.48 10.35 -12.99
CA LEU A 80 10.05 10.41 -14.34
C LEU A 80 10.23 11.84 -14.85
N PHE A 81 9.27 12.72 -14.56
CA PHE A 81 9.35 14.12 -14.95
C PHE A 81 10.44 14.86 -14.18
N ILE A 82 10.54 14.64 -12.86
CA ILE A 82 11.57 15.25 -12.03
C ILE A 82 12.95 14.79 -12.48
N SER A 83 13.17 13.48 -12.66
CA SER A 83 14.46 12.93 -13.08
C SER A 83 14.88 13.39 -14.47
N GLY A 84 13.93 13.49 -15.41
CA GLY A 84 14.18 13.98 -16.76
C GLY A 84 14.61 15.44 -16.81
N ARG A 85 14.45 16.21 -15.73
CA ARG A 85 14.91 17.60 -15.59
C ARG A 85 16.19 17.73 -14.76
N MET A 86 16.75 16.64 -14.25
CA MET A 86 17.96 16.68 -13.41
C MET A 86 19.25 16.82 -14.22
N ALA A 87 19.26 16.35 -15.47
CA ALA A 87 20.44 16.33 -16.32
C ALA A 87 20.09 16.66 -17.77
N GLU A 88 21.09 17.03 -18.55
CA GLU A 88 20.98 17.34 -19.97
C GLU A 88 21.84 16.38 -20.81
N GLY A 89 21.53 16.24 -22.10
CA GLY A 89 22.30 15.41 -23.03
C GLY A 89 22.34 13.92 -22.68
N ALA A 90 23.51 13.30 -22.79
CA ALA A 90 23.71 11.87 -22.61
C ALA A 90 23.43 11.37 -21.18
N GLU A 91 23.66 12.20 -20.16
CA GLU A 91 23.41 11.85 -18.76
C GLU A 91 21.90 11.69 -18.48
N ARG A 92 21.07 12.53 -19.10
CA ARG A 92 19.61 12.39 -19.02
C ARG A 92 19.15 11.03 -19.54
N VAL A 93 19.67 10.60 -20.69
CA VAL A 93 19.33 9.30 -21.28
C VAL A 93 19.70 8.16 -20.32
N ALA A 94 20.91 8.22 -19.76
CA ALA A 94 21.39 7.22 -18.80
C ALA A 94 20.51 7.12 -17.52
N ILE A 95 20.03 8.26 -17.00
CA ILE A 95 19.11 8.29 -15.84
C ILE A 95 17.75 7.69 -16.21
N LEU A 96 17.20 8.03 -17.37
CA LEU A 96 15.90 7.52 -17.81
C LEU A 96 15.93 6.03 -18.09
N ASP A 97 17.02 5.52 -18.68
CA ASP A 97 17.23 4.07 -18.89
C ASP A 97 17.32 3.33 -17.56
N ALA A 98 18.06 3.87 -16.59
CA ALA A 98 18.16 3.34 -15.23
C ALA A 98 16.79 3.27 -14.53
N MET A 99 15.97 4.31 -14.69
CA MET A 99 14.60 4.34 -14.14
C MET A 99 13.68 3.34 -14.82
N GLY A 100 13.76 3.21 -16.14
CA GLY A 100 13.00 2.21 -16.90
C GLY A 100 13.31 0.79 -16.40
N LEU A 101 14.60 0.46 -16.26
CA LEU A 101 15.01 -0.81 -15.68
C LEU A 101 14.45 -1.01 -14.27
N GLY A 102 14.64 -0.04 -13.37
CA GLY A 102 14.15 -0.18 -12.00
C GLY A 102 12.62 -0.23 -11.90
N GLY A 103 11.89 0.38 -12.85
CA GLY A 103 10.44 0.22 -12.99
C GLY A 103 10.03 -1.23 -13.27
N TYR A 104 10.68 -1.90 -14.23
CA TYR A 104 10.41 -3.31 -14.54
C TYR A 104 10.80 -4.23 -13.39
N VAL A 105 11.97 -4.01 -12.80
CA VAL A 105 12.44 -4.78 -11.64
C VAL A 105 11.49 -4.61 -10.46
N GLY A 106 11.09 -3.38 -10.14
CA GLY A 106 10.12 -3.09 -9.10
C GLY A 106 8.78 -3.76 -9.36
N TRP A 107 8.30 -3.73 -10.60
CA TRP A 107 7.05 -4.41 -10.98
C TRP A 107 7.12 -5.92 -10.79
N PHE A 108 8.23 -6.56 -11.17
CA PHE A 108 8.45 -7.99 -10.93
C PHE A 108 8.35 -8.35 -9.44
N PHE A 109 9.02 -7.59 -8.56
CA PHE A 109 8.93 -7.82 -7.12
C PHE A 109 7.56 -7.49 -6.53
N ASN A 110 6.84 -6.52 -7.10
CA ASN A 110 5.46 -6.24 -6.70
C ASN A 110 4.53 -7.42 -7.01
N ILE A 111 4.74 -8.17 -8.10
CA ILE A 111 3.96 -9.38 -8.40
C ILE A 111 4.23 -10.45 -7.35
N LEU A 112 5.49 -10.68 -6.98
CA LEU A 112 5.86 -11.67 -5.95
C LEU A 112 5.22 -11.35 -4.60
N GLN A 113 5.31 -10.10 -4.17
CA GLN A 113 4.67 -9.62 -2.93
C GLN A 113 3.14 -9.64 -3.04
N GLY A 114 2.61 -9.38 -4.24
CA GLY A 114 1.19 -9.44 -4.57
C GLY A 114 0.57 -10.82 -4.37
N ALA A 115 1.35 -11.90 -4.54
CA ALA A 115 0.89 -13.25 -4.23
C ALA A 115 0.56 -13.42 -2.74
N VAL A 116 1.44 -12.93 -1.85
CA VAL A 116 1.19 -12.93 -0.39
C VAL A 116 -0.02 -12.07 -0.07
N ALA A 117 -0.09 -10.86 -0.64
CA ALA A 117 -1.19 -9.94 -0.46
C ALA A 117 -2.54 -10.57 -0.85
N THR A 118 -2.60 -11.29 -1.97
CA THR A 118 -3.83 -11.97 -2.41
C THR A 118 -4.29 -13.03 -1.41
N GLY A 119 -3.35 -13.79 -0.84
CA GLY A 119 -3.64 -14.76 0.23
C GLY A 119 -4.21 -14.09 1.49
N VAL A 120 -3.60 -12.98 1.92
CA VAL A 120 -4.08 -12.18 3.06
C VAL A 120 -5.48 -11.64 2.81
N MET A 121 -5.72 -11.08 1.62
CA MET A 121 -7.04 -10.57 1.22
C MET A 121 -8.11 -11.65 1.34
N ALA A 122 -7.85 -12.86 0.82
CA ALA A 122 -8.80 -13.96 0.85
C ALA A 122 -9.11 -14.45 2.27
N LEU A 123 -8.09 -14.54 3.13
CA LEU A 123 -8.27 -14.94 4.54
C LEU A 123 -9.09 -13.91 5.31
N VAL A 124 -8.72 -12.63 5.20
CA VAL A 124 -9.39 -11.53 5.90
C VAL A 124 -10.82 -11.35 5.38
N ALA A 125 -11.06 -11.49 4.08
CA ALA A 125 -12.40 -11.42 3.51
C ALA A 125 -13.33 -12.51 4.04
N ARG A 126 -12.86 -13.77 4.10
CA ARG A 126 -13.65 -14.87 4.66
C ARG A 126 -13.93 -14.68 6.15
N ALA A 127 -12.92 -14.31 6.93
CA ALA A 127 -13.08 -14.07 8.37
C ALA A 127 -14.05 -12.90 8.65
N THR A 128 -13.94 -11.81 7.87
CA THR A 128 -14.84 -10.66 7.97
C THR A 128 -16.26 -11.04 7.57
N GLY A 129 -16.44 -11.81 6.49
CA GLY A 129 -17.74 -12.33 6.07
C GLY A 129 -18.40 -13.24 7.11
N ALA A 130 -17.60 -14.03 7.83
CA ALA A 130 -18.05 -14.87 8.95
C ALA A 130 -18.27 -14.09 10.26
N ARG A 131 -18.06 -12.76 10.27
CA ARG A 131 -18.10 -11.90 11.47
C ARG A 131 -17.10 -12.30 12.57
N ASP A 132 -16.03 -13.02 12.20
CA ASP A 132 -14.94 -13.38 13.12
C ASP A 132 -13.81 -12.35 13.01
N HIS A 133 -13.95 -11.26 13.76
CA HIS A 133 -12.96 -10.19 13.80
C HIS A 133 -11.64 -10.62 14.46
N ALA A 134 -11.66 -11.61 15.35
CA ALA A 134 -10.45 -12.11 15.99
C ALA A 134 -9.58 -12.86 14.98
N LEU A 135 -10.21 -13.71 14.15
CA LEU A 135 -9.53 -14.39 13.06
C LEU A 135 -9.04 -13.41 11.99
N ALA A 136 -9.82 -12.39 11.64
CA ALA A 136 -9.40 -11.35 10.70
C ALA A 136 -8.14 -10.62 11.19
N ASN A 137 -8.09 -10.23 12.46
CA ASN A 137 -6.93 -9.56 13.06
C ASN A 137 -5.69 -10.47 13.12
N ARG A 138 -5.87 -11.75 13.43
CA ARG A 138 -4.76 -12.74 13.38
C ARG A 138 -4.24 -12.93 11.96
N GLY A 139 -5.15 -13.02 10.98
CA GLY A 139 -4.82 -13.10 9.56
C GLY A 139 -4.04 -11.89 9.06
N LEU A 140 -4.44 -10.68 9.46
CA LEU A 140 -3.67 -9.45 9.21
C LEU A 140 -2.28 -9.52 9.84
N GLY A 141 -2.17 -9.85 11.13
CA GLY A 141 -0.89 -9.90 11.83
C GLY A 141 0.11 -10.88 11.20
N GLN A 142 -0.36 -12.10 10.88
CA GLN A 142 0.44 -13.11 10.17
C GLN A 142 0.77 -12.65 8.75
N GLY A 143 -0.19 -12.05 8.06
CA GLY A 143 -0.03 -11.50 6.72
C GLY A 143 1.05 -10.42 6.65
N VAL A 144 1.12 -9.51 7.63
CA VAL A 144 2.15 -8.48 7.71
C VAL A 144 3.54 -9.11 7.90
N TRP A 145 3.68 -10.09 8.78
CA TRP A 145 4.96 -10.80 8.96
C TRP A 145 5.40 -11.54 7.69
N LEU A 146 4.47 -12.23 7.02
CA LEU A 146 4.75 -12.87 5.74
C LEU A 146 5.08 -11.86 4.64
N GLY A 147 4.41 -10.70 4.63
CA GLY A 147 4.70 -9.59 3.73
C GLY A 147 6.11 -9.04 3.94
N ILE A 148 6.50 -8.77 5.19
CA ILE A 148 7.86 -8.34 5.56
C ILE A 148 8.89 -9.38 5.12
N LEU A 149 8.62 -10.66 5.37
CA LEU A 149 9.51 -11.75 4.97
C LEU A 149 9.66 -11.81 3.43
N ALA A 150 8.56 -11.73 2.68
CA ALA A 150 8.59 -11.67 1.23
C ALA A 150 9.35 -10.43 0.72
N GLY A 151 9.20 -9.30 1.41
CA GLY A 151 9.94 -8.07 1.14
C GLY A 151 11.44 -8.19 1.44
N LEU A 152 11.84 -8.86 2.51
CA LEU A 152 13.24 -9.16 2.84
C LEU A 152 13.87 -10.12 1.83
N ILE A 153 13.14 -11.14 1.39
CA ILE A 153 13.57 -12.03 0.30
C ILE A 153 13.76 -11.22 -0.98
N SER A 154 12.79 -10.35 -1.32
CA SER A 154 12.88 -9.46 -2.49
C SER A 154 14.10 -8.55 -2.41
N PHE A 155 14.36 -7.95 -1.26
CA PHE A 155 15.57 -7.16 -0.99
C PHE A 155 16.84 -7.99 -1.22
N GLY A 156 16.96 -9.15 -0.58
CA GLY A 156 18.17 -9.98 -0.67
C GLY A 156 18.44 -10.46 -2.09
N VAL A 157 17.41 -10.95 -2.78
CA VAL A 157 17.50 -11.43 -4.16
C VAL A 157 17.88 -10.29 -5.11
N LEU A 158 17.21 -9.14 -5.00
CA LEU A 158 17.55 -7.99 -5.83
C LEU A 158 18.97 -7.50 -5.54
N TYR A 159 19.28 -7.22 -4.27
CA TYR A 159 20.55 -6.62 -3.88
C TYR A 159 21.75 -7.48 -4.30
N ALA A 160 21.66 -8.81 -4.11
CA ALA A 160 22.70 -9.74 -4.57
C ALA A 160 22.73 -9.90 -6.09
N GLY A 161 21.57 -9.77 -6.76
CA GLY A 161 21.43 -9.91 -8.21
C GLY A 161 21.82 -8.67 -9.03
N ILE A 162 21.94 -7.48 -8.43
CA ILE A 162 22.23 -6.22 -9.15
C ILE A 162 23.45 -6.33 -10.08
N PRO A 163 24.63 -6.83 -9.65
CA PRO A 163 25.80 -6.88 -10.54
C PRO A 163 25.55 -7.71 -11.80
N LEU A 164 24.96 -8.89 -11.64
CA LEU A 164 24.61 -9.78 -12.74
C LEU A 164 23.54 -9.16 -13.64
N LEU A 165 22.54 -8.50 -13.05
CA LEU A 165 21.47 -7.85 -13.78
C LEU A 165 22.02 -6.75 -14.69
N ILE A 166 22.89 -5.89 -14.17
CA ILE A 166 23.50 -4.79 -14.93
C ILE A 166 24.42 -5.32 -16.04
N GLU A 167 25.20 -6.37 -15.78
CA GLU A 167 26.06 -7.00 -16.79
C GLU A 167 25.25 -7.58 -17.97
N LYS A 168 24.08 -8.16 -17.70
CA LYS A 168 23.29 -8.86 -18.72
C LYS A 168 22.34 -7.99 -19.53
N ILE A 169 21.90 -6.85 -19.00
CA ILE A 169 20.87 -6.00 -19.63
C ILE A 169 21.41 -5.14 -20.78
N GLY A 170 22.74 -5.03 -20.93
CA GLY A 170 23.34 -4.29 -22.05
C GLY A 170 23.18 -2.76 -21.95
N LEU A 171 23.16 -2.22 -20.72
CA LEU A 171 23.19 -0.77 -20.48
C LEU A 171 24.54 -0.17 -20.90
N THR A 172 24.54 1.12 -21.24
CA THR A 172 25.80 1.87 -21.34
C THR A 172 26.51 1.92 -19.97
N PRO A 173 27.84 2.08 -19.92
CA PRO A 173 28.58 2.15 -18.66
C PRO A 173 28.00 3.20 -17.69
N GLU A 174 27.62 4.37 -18.20
CA GLU A 174 27.04 5.48 -17.44
C GLU A 174 25.66 5.11 -16.87
N ALA A 175 24.80 4.50 -17.71
CA ALA A 175 23.47 4.06 -17.29
C ALA A 175 23.54 2.92 -16.29
N GLY A 176 24.50 2.00 -16.43
CA GLY A 176 24.77 0.92 -15.47
C GLY A 176 25.12 1.43 -14.07
N VAL A 177 25.91 2.51 -13.97
CA VAL A 177 26.22 3.17 -12.69
C VAL A 177 24.97 3.77 -12.04
N GLN A 178 24.14 4.48 -12.82
CA GLN A 178 22.92 5.08 -12.29
C GLN A 178 21.89 4.02 -11.90
N ALA A 179 21.72 2.98 -12.72
CA ALA A 179 20.85 1.85 -12.45
C ALA A 179 21.28 1.10 -11.18
N THR A 180 22.58 0.88 -10.97
CA THR A 180 23.09 0.25 -9.74
C THR A 180 22.71 1.06 -8.51
N LYS A 181 22.89 2.39 -8.53
CA LYS A 181 22.51 3.25 -7.41
C LYS A 181 21.00 3.21 -7.16
N PHE A 182 20.20 3.35 -8.21
CA PHE A 182 18.75 3.33 -8.13
C PHE A 182 18.22 2.01 -7.59
N LEU A 183 18.68 0.88 -8.13
CA LEU A 183 18.24 -0.46 -7.73
C LEU A 183 18.65 -0.80 -6.29
N LYS A 184 19.80 -0.33 -5.80
CA LYS A 184 20.17 -0.51 -4.40
C LYS A 184 19.18 0.18 -3.48
N VAL A 185 18.83 1.44 -3.76
CA VAL A 185 17.83 2.19 -3.00
C VAL A 185 16.46 1.50 -3.09
N LEU A 186 16.06 1.07 -4.29
CA LEU A 186 14.81 0.36 -4.50
C LEU A 186 14.74 -0.94 -3.68
N ALA A 187 15.83 -1.71 -3.62
CA ALA A 187 15.88 -2.94 -2.86
C ALA A 187 15.56 -2.70 -1.38
N PHE A 188 16.10 -1.64 -0.77
CA PHE A 188 15.85 -1.32 0.65
C PHE A 188 14.36 -1.05 0.96
N SER A 189 13.56 -0.69 -0.04
CA SER A 189 12.11 -0.51 0.14
C SER A 189 11.35 -1.82 0.30
N GLY A 190 11.94 -2.96 -0.09
CA GLY A 190 11.28 -4.27 -0.17
C GLY A 190 10.52 -4.70 1.10
N PRO A 191 11.14 -4.71 2.29
CA PRO A 191 10.43 -5.11 3.53
C PRO A 191 9.23 -4.22 3.85
N PHE A 192 9.36 -2.91 3.58
CA PHE A 192 8.30 -1.93 3.82
C PHE A 192 7.17 -2.07 2.81
N SER A 193 7.50 -2.28 1.53
CA SER A 193 6.50 -2.53 0.50
C SER A 193 5.73 -3.81 0.80
N GLY A 194 6.41 -4.88 1.24
CA GLY A 194 5.76 -6.15 1.54
C GLY A 194 4.75 -6.04 2.69
N ALA A 195 5.10 -5.32 3.76
CA ALA A 195 4.17 -4.99 4.85
C ALA A 195 2.98 -4.17 4.34
N MET A 196 3.23 -3.12 3.55
CA MET A 196 2.20 -2.26 2.98
C MET A 196 1.22 -3.04 2.09
N PHE A 197 1.72 -3.94 1.24
CA PHE A 197 0.90 -4.81 0.41
C PHE A 197 -0.04 -5.69 1.23
N ALA A 198 0.46 -6.29 2.32
CA ALA A 198 -0.36 -7.10 3.22
C ALA A 198 -1.44 -6.27 3.94
N VAL A 199 -1.11 -5.08 4.44
CA VAL A 199 -2.07 -4.17 5.10
C VAL A 199 -3.16 -3.72 4.11
N ASN A 200 -2.77 -3.25 2.92
CA ASN A 200 -3.72 -2.82 1.90
C ASN A 200 -4.64 -3.95 1.45
N ALA A 201 -4.11 -5.16 1.33
CA ALA A 201 -4.89 -6.34 1.01
C ALA A 201 -5.89 -6.72 2.10
N ALA A 202 -5.49 -6.64 3.37
CA ALA A 202 -6.39 -6.88 4.50
C ALA A 202 -7.51 -5.84 4.57
N LEU A 203 -7.20 -4.55 4.40
CA LEU A 203 -8.21 -3.47 4.36
C LEU A 203 -9.23 -3.69 3.24
N ARG A 204 -8.75 -4.00 2.02
CA ARG A 204 -9.62 -4.35 0.89
C ARG A 204 -10.45 -5.60 1.16
N GLY A 205 -9.84 -6.63 1.77
CA GLY A 205 -10.53 -7.86 2.17
C GLY A 205 -11.63 -7.62 3.22
N ALA A 206 -11.43 -6.67 4.13
CA ALA A 206 -12.42 -6.26 5.11
C ALA A 206 -13.52 -5.34 4.54
N GLY A 207 -13.42 -4.95 3.27
CA GLY A 207 -14.36 -4.05 2.59
C GLY A 207 -14.03 -2.55 2.75
N ASP A 208 -12.93 -2.19 3.42
CA ASP A 208 -12.44 -0.81 3.47
C ASP A 208 -11.46 -0.55 2.32
N THR A 209 -12.01 -0.14 1.18
CA THR A 209 -11.21 0.26 0.02
C THR A 209 -10.88 1.76 -0.01
N ARG A 210 -11.42 2.55 0.94
CA ARG A 210 -11.21 4.01 0.99
C ARG A 210 -9.91 4.37 1.69
N THR A 211 -9.56 3.66 2.75
CA THR A 211 -8.33 3.90 3.51
C THR A 211 -7.06 3.74 2.65
N PRO A 212 -6.90 2.67 1.83
CA PRO A 212 -5.77 2.56 0.90
C PRO A 212 -5.70 3.72 -0.12
N PHE A 213 -6.84 4.12 -0.68
CA PHE A 213 -6.91 5.27 -1.60
C PHE A 213 -6.44 6.58 -0.95
N LEU A 214 -6.96 6.92 0.23
CA LEU A 214 -6.55 8.13 0.96
C LEU A 214 -5.06 8.09 1.32
N SER A 215 -4.54 6.91 1.65
CA SER A 215 -3.11 6.72 1.92
C SER A 215 -2.28 7.01 0.67
N MET A 216 -2.74 6.58 -0.51
CA MET A 216 -2.08 6.87 -1.78
C MET A 216 -2.12 8.37 -2.14
N VAL A 217 -3.20 9.09 -1.81
CA VAL A 217 -3.24 10.56 -1.97
C VAL A 217 -2.14 11.22 -1.14
N VAL A 218 -1.99 10.81 0.12
CA VAL A 218 -0.92 11.33 0.99
C VAL A 218 0.45 10.98 0.43
N VAL A 219 0.66 9.74 -0.01
CA VAL A 219 1.91 9.30 -0.64
C VAL A 219 2.24 10.17 -1.85
N ASN A 220 1.28 10.44 -2.73
CA ASN A 220 1.50 11.24 -3.93
C ASN A 220 1.90 12.69 -3.59
N VAL A 221 1.19 13.33 -2.64
CA VAL A 221 1.52 14.69 -2.18
C VAL A 221 2.90 14.74 -1.53
N VAL A 222 3.19 13.79 -0.63
CA VAL A 222 4.49 13.71 0.04
C VAL A 222 5.61 13.43 -0.96
N ASN A 223 5.42 12.48 -1.88
CA ASN A 223 6.38 12.18 -2.94
C ASN A 223 6.68 13.43 -3.77
N MET A 224 5.66 14.13 -4.26
CA MET A 224 5.87 15.32 -5.09
C MET A 224 6.64 16.42 -4.35
N ILE A 225 6.29 16.68 -3.08
CA ILE A 225 6.97 17.70 -2.25
C ILE A 225 8.40 17.28 -1.93
N VAL A 226 8.59 16.07 -1.40
CA VAL A 226 9.89 15.58 -0.92
C VAL A 226 10.85 15.38 -2.09
N SER A 227 10.41 14.75 -3.19
CA SER A 227 11.22 14.56 -4.39
C SER A 227 11.65 15.91 -4.99
N SER A 228 10.73 16.87 -5.08
CA SER A 228 11.07 18.21 -5.60
C SER A 228 12.05 18.96 -4.69
N LEU A 229 11.89 18.87 -3.37
CA LEU A 229 12.79 19.49 -2.39
C LEU A 229 14.18 18.84 -2.40
N LEU A 230 14.28 17.51 -2.46
CA LEU A 230 15.56 16.81 -2.51
C LEU A 230 16.34 17.14 -3.80
N VAL A 231 15.64 17.25 -4.92
CA VAL A 231 16.25 17.51 -6.23
C VAL A 231 16.61 18.99 -6.42
N PHE A 232 15.67 19.90 -6.17
CA PHE A 232 15.81 21.33 -6.49
C PHE A 232 16.08 22.23 -5.28
N GLY A 233 15.98 21.72 -4.05
CA GLY A 233 16.12 22.51 -2.82
C GLY A 233 17.56 22.99 -2.55
N PRO A 234 17.71 23.99 -1.66
CA PRO A 234 19.02 24.47 -1.21
C PRO A 234 19.71 23.46 -0.28
N ALA A 235 21.04 23.43 -0.30
CA ALA A 235 21.85 22.65 0.64
C ALA A 235 21.56 23.10 2.09
N PRO A 236 21.50 22.19 3.10
CA PRO A 236 22.02 20.82 3.13
C PRO A 236 20.99 19.71 2.82
N PHE A 237 19.72 20.06 2.61
CA PHE A 237 18.63 19.08 2.45
C PHE A 237 18.32 18.74 0.99
N GLY A 238 18.77 19.55 0.04
CA GLY A 238 18.64 19.30 -1.41
C GLY A 238 19.88 19.75 -2.17
N GLY A 239 19.92 19.44 -3.47
CA GLY A 239 20.99 19.92 -4.36
C GLY A 239 21.47 18.98 -5.45
N GLY A 240 20.80 17.85 -5.69
CA GLY A 240 21.21 16.89 -6.72
C GLY A 240 21.37 17.53 -8.11
N ALA A 241 20.46 18.44 -8.50
CA ALA A 241 20.53 19.12 -9.79
C ALA A 241 21.55 20.29 -9.84
N ARG A 242 21.75 21.02 -8.72
CA ARG A 242 22.67 22.17 -8.66
C ARG A 242 24.13 21.80 -8.38
N ALA A 243 24.37 20.61 -7.82
CA ALA A 243 25.72 20.09 -7.61
C ALA A 243 26.35 19.63 -8.94
N VAL A 244 25.55 19.03 -9.84
CA VAL A 244 26.01 18.60 -11.17
C VAL A 244 26.30 19.80 -12.08
N SER A 245 25.46 20.85 -12.04
CA SER A 245 25.67 22.07 -12.83
C SER A 245 26.86 22.94 -12.40
N ARG A 246 27.56 22.59 -11.30
CA ARG A 246 28.79 23.28 -10.85
C ARG A 246 30.07 22.49 -11.13
N LEU A 247 29.93 21.27 -11.64
CA LEU A 247 31.05 20.37 -11.97
C LEU A 247 31.34 20.29 -13.48
N CYS A 248 30.49 20.90 -14.32
CA CYS A 248 30.72 21.17 -15.75
C CYS A 248 30.93 22.67 -15.95
#